data_AF-A0A1Q8B9I8-F1
#
_entry.id   AF-A0A1Q8B9I8-F1
#
_cell.length_a   1.000
_cell.length_b   1.000
_cell.length_c   1.000
_cell.angle_alpha   90.00
_cell.angle_beta   90.00
_cell.angle_gamma   90.00
#
_symmetry.space_group_name_H-M   'P 1'
#
loop_
_entity.id
_entity.type
_entity.pdbx_description
1 polymer ?
#
loop_
_entity_poly.entity_id
_entity_poly.type
_entity_poly.pdbx_seq_one_letter_code
_entity_poly.pdbx_strand_id
1 'polypeptide(L)'
;MQNNRLFEIGAIILVVGAVVALLGGSGEVGYIQCIASSGAACTASASTQYITVFLANSEMLSVGLSIVLVGAVIMDGGSITNYLARLSDELKASMSPTRVCPKCGAQVAGTSKFCQSCGNKLGE
;
A
#
# COMPACT_ATOMS: atom_id res chain seq x y z
N MET A 1 -10.13 -12.22 -7.73
CA MET A 1 -11.21 -12.12 -6.73
C MET A 1 -10.78 -12.61 -5.33
N GLN A 2 -9.48 -12.83 -5.07
CA GLN A 2 -8.96 -13.32 -3.77
C GLN A 2 -8.51 -12.19 -2.82
N ASN A 3 -8.52 -10.93 -3.30
CA ASN A 3 -7.97 -9.76 -2.59
C ASN A 3 -8.97 -9.05 -1.66
N ASN A 4 -10.22 -9.51 -1.57
CA ASN A 4 -11.23 -8.81 -0.75
C ASN A 4 -10.89 -8.84 0.74
N ARG A 5 -10.28 -9.94 1.21
CA ARG A 5 -9.90 -10.11 2.62
C ARG A 5 -8.70 -9.26 3.02
N LEU A 6 -7.69 -9.15 2.15
CA LEU A 6 -6.51 -8.32 2.43
C LEU A 6 -6.85 -6.82 2.39
N PHE A 7 -7.73 -6.43 1.46
CA PHE A 7 -8.27 -5.07 1.41
C PHE A 7 -9.15 -4.75 2.64
N GLU A 8 -10.02 -5.68 3.06
CA GLU A 8 -10.77 -5.57 4.32
C GLU A 8 -9.85 -5.36 5.51
N ILE A 9 -8.80 -6.19 5.64
CA ILE A 9 -7.84 -6.09 6.75
C ILE A 9 -7.13 -4.73 6.74
N GLY A 10 -6.66 -4.27 5.58
CA GLY A 10 -6.04 -2.95 5.44
C GLY A 10 -6.97 -1.81 5.84
N ALA A 11 -8.23 -1.85 5.41
CA ALA A 11 -9.24 -0.86 5.77
C ALA A 11 -9.55 -0.88 7.28
N ILE A 12 -9.67 -2.05 7.90
CA ILE A 12 -9.88 -2.18 9.34
C ILE A 12 -8.70 -1.59 10.12
N ILE A 13 -7.46 -1.92 9.73
CA ILE A 13 -6.24 -1.40 10.37
C ILE A 13 -6.19 0.13 10.25
N LEU A 14 -6.53 0.68 9.07
CA LEU A 14 -6.56 2.12 8.84
C LEU A 14 -7.60 2.80 9.74
N VAL A 15 -8.82 2.26 9.82
CA VAL A 15 -9.89 2.77 10.69
C VAL A 15 -9.48 2.69 12.16
N VAL A 16 -8.90 1.57 12.61
CA VAL A 16 -8.44 1.41 13.99
C VAL A 16 -7.33 2.42 14.31
N GLY A 17 -6.34 2.59 13.43
CA GLY A 17 -5.27 3.58 13.62
C GLY A 17 -5.80 5.02 13.69
N ALA A 18 -6.77 5.36 12.82
CA ALA A 18 -7.43 6.67 12.84
C ALA A 18 -8.25 6.87 14.13
N VAL A 19 -8.99 5.86 14.58
CA VAL A 19 -9.75 5.90 15.84
C VAL A 19 -8.82 6.03 17.04
N VAL A 20 -7.71 5.29 17.08
CA VAL A 20 -6.70 5.43 18.16
C VAL A 20 -6.08 6.82 18.16
N ALA A 21 -5.75 7.37 16.99
CA ALA A 21 -5.21 8.73 16.89
C ALA A 21 -6.23 9.81 17.32
N LEU A 22 -7.53 9.63 16.98
CA LEU A 22 -8.61 10.56 17.32
C LEU A 22 -9.07 10.45 18.78
N LEU A 23 -9.26 9.24 19.30
CA LEU A 23 -9.64 9.00 20.69
C LEU A 23 -8.49 9.33 21.65
N GLY A 24 -7.24 9.00 21.28
CA GLY A 24 -6.05 9.43 22.00
C GLY A 24 -5.88 10.96 22.03
N GLY A 25 -6.46 11.68 21.07
CA GLY A 25 -6.57 13.14 21.07
C GLY A 25 -7.79 13.70 21.81
N SER A 26 -8.84 12.89 22.02
CA SER A 26 -10.09 13.31 22.68
C SER A 26 -10.09 13.09 24.20
N GLY A 27 -9.11 12.35 24.72
CA GLY A 27 -8.94 12.10 26.16
C GLY A 27 -8.39 13.27 26.97
N GLU A 28 -7.85 14.31 26.31
CA GLU A 28 -7.30 15.51 26.95
C GLU A 28 -8.24 16.71 26.70
N VAL A 29 -9.48 16.63 27.19
CA VAL A 29 -10.31 17.84 27.38
C VAL A 29 -9.89 18.63 28.63
N GLY A 30 -8.71 18.37 29.19
CA GLY A 30 -8.46 18.66 30.60
C GLY A 30 -7.04 18.93 31.04
N TYR A 31 -6.16 19.52 30.21
CA TYR A 31 -4.96 20.14 30.80
C TYR A 31 -4.61 21.50 30.20
N ILE A 32 -4.77 22.52 31.05
CA ILE A 32 -4.41 23.91 30.79
C ILE A 32 -2.90 24.01 30.94
N GLN A 33 -2.17 24.19 29.85
CA GLN A 33 -0.75 24.56 29.90
C GLN A 33 -0.53 25.76 29.00
N CYS A 34 -0.18 26.89 29.60
CA CYS A 34 0.23 28.07 28.87
C CYS A 34 1.61 27.80 28.27
N ILE A 35 1.74 27.87 26.95
CA ILE A 35 3.05 27.81 26.29
C ILE A 35 3.68 29.19 26.47
N ALA A 36 4.67 29.31 27.36
CA ALA A 36 5.48 30.51 27.49
C ALA A 36 6.47 30.57 26.32
N SER A 37 6.02 30.97 25.13
CA SER A 37 6.90 31.23 23.98
C SER A 37 7.81 32.45 24.17
N SER A 38 7.65 33.20 25.26
CA SER A 38 8.50 34.35 25.58
C SER A 38 8.50 34.70 27.08
N GLY A 39 8.87 33.77 27.97
CA GLY A 39 9.34 34.07 29.33
C GLY A 39 8.45 34.91 30.28
N ALA A 40 7.17 35.14 29.95
CA ALA A 40 6.24 35.86 30.82
C ALA A 40 5.28 34.85 31.45
N ALA A 41 5.26 34.82 32.79
CA ALA A 41 4.29 34.06 33.54
C ALA A 41 2.88 34.49 33.15
N CYS A 42 2.02 33.52 32.81
CA CYS A 42 0.63 33.70 32.44
C CYS A 42 -0.20 34.20 33.64
N THR A 43 -0.23 35.51 33.83
CA THR A 43 -1.18 36.19 34.72
C THR A 43 -2.39 36.61 33.89
N ALA A 44 -3.58 36.30 34.44
CA ALA A 44 -4.85 36.38 33.76
C ALA A 44 -5.17 37.77 33.19
N SER A 45 -5.57 37.84 31.91
CA SER A 45 -6.75 38.55 31.38
C SER A 45 -6.54 39.02 29.93
N ALA A 46 -7.62 38.90 29.14
CA ALA A 46 -7.85 39.53 27.85
C ALA A 46 -7.14 38.94 26.61
N SER A 47 -7.64 37.78 26.18
CA SER A 47 -7.91 37.35 24.78
C SER A 47 -7.59 35.87 24.64
N THR A 48 -8.51 35.02 25.09
CA THR A 48 -8.38 33.57 24.97
C THR A 48 -8.50 33.18 23.50
N GLN A 49 -7.39 33.21 22.76
CA GLN A 49 -7.30 32.42 21.53
C GLN A 49 -7.08 30.96 21.95
N TYR A 50 -8.19 30.24 22.05
CA TYR A 50 -8.22 28.80 22.27
C TYR A 50 -7.63 28.12 21.03
N ILE A 51 -6.37 27.75 21.11
CA ILE A 51 -5.74 26.84 20.16
C ILE A 51 -5.71 25.47 20.83
N THR A 52 -6.36 24.48 20.22
CA THR A 52 -6.24 23.08 20.62
C THR A 52 -4.82 22.63 20.35
N VAL A 53 -3.94 22.75 21.34
CA VAL A 53 -2.60 22.18 21.25
C VAL A 53 -2.79 20.68 21.36
N PHE A 54 -2.54 19.98 20.26
CA PHE A 54 -2.60 18.53 20.15
C PHE A 54 -1.41 17.92 20.93
N LEU A 55 -1.39 18.10 22.25
CA LEU A 55 -0.56 17.32 23.16
C LEU A 55 -1.24 15.96 23.34
N ALA A 56 -1.49 15.27 22.23
CA ALA A 56 -1.69 13.84 22.29
C ALA A 56 -0.46 13.28 23.01
N ASN A 57 -0.68 12.39 23.98
CA ASN A 57 0.40 11.59 24.53
C ASN A 57 1.25 11.11 23.34
N SER A 58 2.51 11.55 23.28
CA SER A 58 3.39 11.35 22.13
C SER A 58 3.45 9.87 21.72
N GLU A 59 3.28 8.99 22.70
CA GLU A 59 3.13 7.54 22.58
C GLU A 59 1.87 7.13 21.79
N MET A 60 0.67 7.66 22.10
CA MET A 60 -0.57 7.26 21.42
C MET A 60 -0.67 7.79 19.99
N LEU A 61 -0.18 9.01 19.75
CA LEU A 61 -0.15 9.59 18.40
C LEU A 61 0.85 8.87 17.50
N SER A 62 2.05 8.57 18.03
CA SER A 62 3.07 7.81 17.28
C SER A 62 2.61 6.39 16.97
N VAL A 63 1.98 5.72 17.94
CA VAL A 63 1.39 4.38 17.73
C VAL A 63 0.25 4.44 16.71
N GLY A 64 -0.69 5.39 16.84
CA GLY A 64 -1.80 5.57 15.91
C GLY A 64 -1.34 5.84 14.48
N LEU A 65 -0.39 6.76 14.29
CA LEU A 65 0.19 7.06 12.98
C LEU A 65 0.91 5.87 12.37
N SER A 66 1.67 5.11 13.18
CA SER A 66 2.34 3.89 12.72
C SER A 66 1.35 2.85 12.20
N ILE A 67 0.23 2.67 12.90
CA ILE A 67 -0.84 1.76 12.49
C ILE A 67 -1.49 2.24 11.17
N VAL A 68 -1.73 3.55 11.02
CA VAL A 68 -2.27 4.13 9.78
C VAL A 68 -1.33 3.89 8.60
N LEU A 69 -0.02 4.09 8.78
CA LEU A 69 0.98 3.84 7.73
C LEU A 69 1.00 2.37 7.32
N VAL A 70 0.93 1.44 8.28
CA VAL A 70 0.83 0.01 7.98
C VAL A 70 -0.44 -0.31 7.20
N GLY A 71 -1.59 0.22 7.61
CA GLY A 71 -2.86 0.04 6.90
C GLY A 71 -2.83 0.57 5.45
N ALA A 72 -2.22 1.73 5.23
CA ALA A 72 -2.08 2.35 3.91
C ALA A 72 -1.19 1.51 2.97
N VAL A 73 -0.03 1.04 3.45
CA VAL A 73 0.88 0.20 2.64
C VAL A 73 0.20 -1.11 2.22
N ILE A 74 -0.59 -1.72 3.10
CA ILE A 74 -1.33 -2.95 2.79
C ILE A 74 -2.39 -2.70 1.71
N MET A 75 -3.06 -1.53 1.72
CA MET A 75 -4.02 -1.15 0.68
C MET A 75 -3.35 -0.94 -0.68
N ASP A 76 -2.22 -0.24 -0.73
CA ASP A 76 -1.51 0.04 -1.98
C ASP A 76 -0.94 -1.23 -2.61
N GLY A 77 -0.42 -2.15 -1.78
CA GLY A 77 0.08 -3.46 -2.23
C GLY A 77 -0.96 -4.31 -2.97
N GLY A 78 -2.24 -4.19 -2.60
CA GLY A 78 -3.34 -4.89 -3.27
C GLY A 78 -3.54 -4.45 -4.72
N SER A 79 -3.31 -3.17 -5.01
CA SER A 79 -3.43 -2.59 -6.36
C SER A 79 -2.22 -2.96 -7.21
N ILE A 80 -1.01 -2.77 -6.68
CA ILE A 80 0.27 -3.05 -7.35
C ILE A 80 0.35 -4.52 -7.78
N THR A 81 -0.12 -5.45 -6.95
CA THR A 81 -0.13 -6.90 -7.26
C THR A 81 -0.88 -7.21 -8.57
N ASN A 82 -1.97 -6.51 -8.87
CA ASN A 82 -2.74 -6.72 -10.10
C ASN A 82 -1.95 -6.29 -11.35
N TYR A 83 -1.29 -5.14 -11.27
CA TYR A 83 -0.42 -4.65 -12.35
C TYR A 83 0.77 -5.56 -12.59
N LEU A 84 1.44 -6.01 -11.51
CA LEU A 84 2.58 -6.92 -11.63
C LEU A 84 2.20 -8.26 -12.26
N ALA A 85 1.02 -8.81 -11.94
CA ALA A 85 0.53 -10.03 -12.56
C ALA A 85 0.38 -9.87 -14.08
N ARG A 86 -0.18 -8.74 -14.54
CA ARG A 86 -0.33 -8.44 -15.97
C ARG A 86 1.01 -8.29 -16.69
N LEU A 87 1.96 -7.58 -16.08
CA LEU A 87 3.30 -7.41 -16.65
C LEU A 87 4.05 -8.74 -16.77
N SER A 88 3.87 -9.64 -15.80
CA SER A 88 4.46 -10.99 -15.84
C SER A 88 3.88 -11.82 -16.99
N ASP A 89 2.56 -11.77 -17.20
CA ASP A 89 1.91 -12.45 -18.32
C ASP A 89 2.40 -11.92 -19.67
N GLU A 90 2.55 -10.59 -19.81
CA GLU A 90 3.09 -9.95 -21.01
C GLU A 90 4.55 -10.38 -21.27
N LEU A 91 5.39 -10.37 -20.22
CA LEU A 91 6.79 -10.79 -20.32
C LEU A 91 6.93 -12.28 -20.70
N LYS A 92 6.04 -13.13 -20.17
CA LYS A 92 5.99 -14.56 -20.49
C LYS A 92 5.52 -14.81 -21.93
N ALA A 93 4.62 -13.97 -22.45
CA ALA A 93 4.23 -14.00 -23.85
C ALA A 93 5.38 -13.55 -24.77
N SER A 94 6.18 -12.56 -24.37
CA SER A 94 7.30 -12.06 -25.18
C SER A 94 8.56 -12.92 -25.12
N MET A 95 8.76 -13.71 -24.06
CA MET A 95 9.94 -14.56 -23.85
C MET A 95 9.69 -16.04 -24.20
N SER A 96 8.63 -16.35 -24.95
CA SER A 96 8.43 -17.73 -25.40
C SER A 96 9.62 -18.15 -26.29
N PRO A 97 10.37 -19.21 -25.93
CA PRO A 97 11.51 -19.64 -26.73
C PRO A 97 11.01 -19.93 -28.13
N THR A 98 11.65 -19.41 -29.17
CA THR A 98 11.31 -19.69 -30.57
C THR A 98 12.42 -20.54 -31.18
N ARG A 99 12.06 -21.52 -32.01
CA ARG A 99 13.00 -22.39 -32.73
C ARG A 99 12.67 -22.45 -34.22
N VAL A 100 13.67 -22.80 -35.02
CA VAL A 100 13.53 -22.91 -36.48
C VAL A 100 13.17 -24.35 -36.86
N CYS A 101 12.18 -24.53 -37.74
CA CYS A 101 11.81 -25.83 -38.26
C CYS A 101 12.90 -26.36 -39.22
N PRO A 102 13.45 -27.57 -39.03
CA PRO A 102 14.49 -28.12 -39.91
C PRO A 102 13.96 -28.53 -41.29
N LYS A 103 12.64 -28.69 -41.46
CA LYS A 103 12.01 -29.14 -42.71
C LYS A 103 11.64 -28.00 -43.65
N CYS A 104 11.16 -26.86 -43.12
CA CYS A 104 10.66 -25.75 -43.93
C CYS A 104 11.31 -24.40 -43.61
N GLY A 105 12.16 -24.32 -42.58
CA GLY A 105 12.81 -23.07 -42.18
C GLY A 105 11.91 -22.06 -41.45
N ALA A 106 10.63 -22.36 -41.24
CA ALA A 106 9.72 -21.46 -40.52
C ALA A 106 10.10 -21.31 -39.03
N GLN A 107 9.90 -20.11 -38.47
CA GLN A 107 9.97 -19.89 -37.02
C GLN A 107 8.74 -20.49 -36.35
N VAL A 108 8.98 -21.25 -35.27
CA VAL A 108 7.93 -21.95 -34.53
C VAL A 108 8.18 -21.81 -33.04
N ALA A 109 7.13 -21.65 -32.24
CA ALA A 109 7.26 -21.63 -30.78
C ALA A 109 7.97 -22.90 -30.28
N GLY A 110 8.94 -22.74 -29.40
CA GLY A 110 9.79 -23.79 -28.84
C GLY A 110 9.01 -24.84 -28.06
N THR A 111 7.84 -24.49 -27.54
CA THR A 111 6.90 -25.38 -26.87
C THR A 111 5.98 -26.16 -27.82
N SER A 112 6.00 -25.87 -29.12
CA SER A 112 5.12 -26.52 -30.10
C SER A 112 5.63 -27.90 -30.51
N LYS A 113 4.75 -28.91 -30.50
CA LYS A 113 5.04 -30.31 -30.91
C LYS A 113 5.00 -30.53 -32.43
N PHE A 114 4.40 -29.59 -33.17
CA PHE A 114 4.26 -29.65 -34.62
C PHE A 114 4.49 -28.27 -35.22
N CYS A 115 5.04 -28.24 -36.43
CA CYS A 115 5.21 -27.01 -37.19
C CYS A 115 3.86 -26.53 -37.72
N GLN A 116 3.46 -25.30 -37.37
CA GLN A 116 2.20 -24.71 -37.85
C GLN A 116 2.24 -24.32 -39.34
N SER A 117 3.42 -24.23 -39.96
CA SER A 117 3.54 -23.93 -41.40
C SER A 117 3.57 -25.16 -42.29
N CYS A 118 4.18 -26.28 -41.86
CA CYS A 118 4.35 -27.46 -42.71
C CYS A 118 3.81 -28.77 -42.11
N GLY A 119 3.27 -28.76 -40.89
CA GLY A 119 2.72 -29.94 -40.21
C GLY A 119 3.77 -30.92 -39.67
N ASN A 120 5.07 -30.69 -39.89
CA ASN A 120 6.12 -31.60 -39.44
C ASN A 120 6.22 -31.65 -37.91
N LYS A 121 6.40 -32.83 -37.32
CA LYS A 121 6.60 -32.99 -35.87
C LYS A 121 7.93 -32.36 -35.44
N LEU A 122 7.91 -31.59 -34.35
CA LEU A 122 9.05 -30.87 -33.80
C LEU A 122 9.24 -31.29 -32.33
N GLY A 123 10.39 -31.86 -32.00
CA GLY A 123 10.59 -32.61 -30.75
C GLY A 123 10.39 -34.10 -31.03
N GLU A 124 11.31 -34.90 -30.51
CA GLU A 124 11.45 -36.36 -30.73
C GLU A 124 10.20 -37.07 -31.26
#